data_AF-A0A7V0PJZ9-F1
#
_entry.id   AF-A0A7V0PJZ9-F1
#
_cell.length_a   1.000
_cell.length_b   1.000
_cell.length_c   1.000
_cell.angle_alpha   90.00
_cell.angle_beta   90.00
_cell.angle_gamma   90.00
#
_symmetry.space_group_name_H-M   'P 1'
#
loop_
_entity.id
_entity.type
_entity.pdbx_description
1 polymer ?
#
loop_
_entity_poly.entity_id
_entity_poly.type
_entity_poly.pdbx_seq_one_letter_code
_entity_poly.pdbx_strand_id
1 'polypeptide(L)'
;MENRLVVGGRKVGGAAQARRGKALLYHTTLIVRPDSIPMERLLCALRPGYRTPAVPSHPFPTASLSEIIGAEVPLEQVGVAAAVGIARTCGSEPRDGVVTQDEIRRAEELVREKYGTERWNRQH
;
A
#
# COMPACT_ATOMS: atom_id res chain seq x y z
N MET A 1 -11.95 -5.34 11.63
CA MET A 1 -11.92 -5.37 10.16
C MET A 1 -10.52 -5.80 9.76
N GLU A 2 -10.39 -6.90 9.03
CA GLU A 2 -9.06 -7.42 8.66
C GLU A 2 -8.54 -6.68 7.44
N ASN A 3 -7.46 -5.93 7.61
CA ASN A 3 -6.84 -5.08 6.59
C ASN A 3 -5.48 -5.63 6.15
N ARG A 4 -5.30 -6.95 6.24
CA ARG A 4 -4.05 -7.66 5.98
C ARG A 4 -4.25 -8.66 4.88
N LEU A 5 -3.28 -8.74 3.98
CA LEU A 5 -3.12 -9.86 3.05
C LEU A 5 -2.08 -10.80 3.65
N VAL A 6 -2.45 -12.06 3.85
CA VAL A 6 -1.64 -13.06 4.58
C VAL A 6 -1.48 -14.32 3.74
N VAL A 7 -0.26 -14.84 3.67
CA VAL A 7 0.07 -16.13 3.06
C VAL A 7 0.93 -16.92 4.04
N GLY A 8 0.53 -18.16 4.37
CA GLY A 8 1.26 -19.00 5.31
C GLY A 8 1.47 -18.35 6.69
N GLY A 9 0.49 -17.58 7.16
CA GLY A 9 0.57 -16.87 8.44
C GLY A 9 1.47 -15.63 8.47
N ARG A 10 2.10 -15.26 7.34
CA ARG A 10 2.90 -14.03 7.22
C ARG A 10 2.20 -12.97 6.39
N LYS A 11 2.26 -11.71 6.84
CA LYS A 11 1.66 -10.57 6.15
C LYS A 11 2.49 -10.20 4.92
N VAL A 12 1.87 -10.25 3.74
CA VAL A 12 2.46 -9.84 2.46
C VAL A 12 1.97 -8.47 2.00
N GLY A 13 0.93 -7.93 2.64
CA GLY A 13 0.35 -6.65 2.26
C GLY A 13 -0.57 -6.08 3.33
N GLY A 14 -0.79 -4.76 3.28
CA GLY A 14 -1.75 -4.07 4.13
C GLY A 14 -2.67 -3.19 3.29
N ALA A 15 -3.94 -3.14 3.66
CA ALA A 15 -4.95 -2.36 2.96
C ALA A 15 -5.51 -1.24 3.83
N ALA A 16 -6.01 -0.21 3.17
CA ALA A 16 -6.82 0.84 3.77
C ALA A 16 -7.84 1.33 2.75
N GLN A 17 -8.85 2.07 3.23
CA GLN A 17 -9.89 2.60 2.39
C GLN A 17 -10.31 4.00 2.82
N ALA A 18 -10.77 4.78 1.86
CA ALA A 18 -11.44 6.06 2.08
C ALA A 18 -12.76 6.09 1.30
N ARG A 19 -13.82 6.63 1.93
CA ARG A 19 -15.14 6.75 1.32
C ARG A 19 -15.55 8.22 1.32
N ARG A 20 -16.03 8.73 0.19
CA ARG A 20 -16.54 10.10 0.08
C ARG A 20 -17.73 10.14 -0.87
N GLY A 21 -18.90 10.44 -0.34
CA GLY A 21 -20.16 10.42 -1.11
C GLY A 21 -20.37 9.06 -1.75
N LYS A 22 -20.42 9.01 -3.08
CA LYS A 22 -20.58 7.77 -3.86
C LYS A 22 -19.25 7.10 -4.27
N ALA A 23 -18.11 7.67 -3.89
CA ALA A 23 -16.80 7.14 -4.26
C ALA A 23 -16.14 6.33 -3.14
N LEU A 24 -15.49 5.22 -3.51
CA LEU A 24 -14.66 4.38 -2.66
C LEU A 24 -13.24 4.32 -3.25
N LEU A 25 -12.25 4.68 -2.47
CA LEU A 25 -10.85 4.34 -2.72
C LEU A 25 -10.48 3.17 -1.81
N TYR A 26 -10.10 2.04 -2.41
CA TYR A 26 -9.46 0.94 -1.71
C TYR A 26 -8.03 0.82 -2.24
N HIS A 27 -7.04 0.92 -1.36
CA HIS A 27 -5.64 0.83 -1.73
C HIS A 27 -4.93 -0.18 -0.84
N THR A 28 -3.99 -0.91 -1.44
CA THR A 28 -3.21 -1.94 -0.77
C THR A 28 -1.74 -1.81 -1.10
N THR A 29 -0.90 -2.36 -0.24
CA THR A 29 0.51 -2.62 -0.51
C THR A 29 0.74 -4.11 -0.74
N LEU A 30 1.80 -4.44 -1.47
CA LEU A 30 2.36 -5.79 -1.58
C LEU A 30 3.87 -5.70 -1.38
N ILE A 31 4.42 -6.51 -0.47
CA ILE A 31 5.86 -6.62 -0.24
C ILE A 31 6.38 -7.58 -1.31
N VAL A 32 6.99 -7.07 -2.37
CA VAL A 32 7.41 -7.91 -3.51
C VAL A 32 8.72 -8.64 -3.23
N ARG A 33 9.72 -7.91 -2.72
CA ARG A 33 11.05 -8.42 -2.36
C ARG A 33 11.60 -7.73 -1.11
N PRO A 34 12.58 -8.32 -0.42
CA PRO A 34 13.28 -7.65 0.67
C PRO A 34 14.02 -6.40 0.20
N ASP A 35 14.26 -5.49 1.13
CA ASP A 35 15.13 -4.33 0.94
C ASP A 35 16.40 -4.48 1.78
N SER A 36 17.46 -3.76 1.44
CA SER A 36 18.71 -3.74 2.21
C SER A 36 18.55 -2.98 3.53
N ILE A 37 17.51 -2.15 3.66
CA ILE A 37 17.16 -1.44 4.89
C ILE A 37 16.00 -2.16 5.59
N PRO A 38 16.25 -2.83 6.73
CA PRO A 38 15.19 -3.51 7.49
C PRO A 38 14.11 -2.53 8.00
N MET A 39 12.85 -2.98 7.98
CA MET A 39 11.70 -2.16 8.38
C MET A 39 11.79 -1.69 9.84
N GLU A 40 12.34 -2.48 10.74
CA GLU A 40 12.52 -2.14 12.16
C GLU A 40 13.46 -0.94 12.38
N ARG A 41 14.36 -0.68 11.41
CA ARG A 41 15.19 0.53 11.43
C ARG A 41 14.39 1.79 11.14
N LEU A 42 13.29 1.69 10.39
CA LEU A 42 12.48 2.84 9.97
C LEU A 42 11.21 3.00 10.81
N LEU A 43 10.56 1.90 11.18
CA LEU A 43 9.26 1.89 11.83
C LEU A 43 9.41 1.82 13.35
N CYS A 44 9.16 2.93 14.04
CA CYS A 44 9.13 2.96 15.50
C CYS A 44 8.15 1.94 16.11
N ALA A 45 7.08 1.61 15.38
CA ALA A 45 6.09 0.62 15.81
C ALA A 45 6.67 -0.79 16.02
N LEU A 46 7.79 -1.13 15.38
CA LEU A 46 8.46 -2.42 15.53
C LEU A 46 9.45 -2.45 16.70
N ARG A 47 9.61 -1.33 17.43
CA ARG A 47 10.59 -1.21 18.51
C ARG A 47 9.94 -1.43 19.89
N PRO A 48 10.67 -1.96 20.87
CA PRO A 48 10.17 -2.09 22.24
C PRO A 48 9.72 -0.75 22.81
N GLY A 49 8.62 -0.75 23.55
CA GLY A 49 8.11 0.44 24.23
C GLY A 49 7.34 1.43 23.35
N TYR A 50 7.04 1.10 22.09
CA TYR A 50 6.23 1.95 21.20
C TYR A 50 4.88 2.31 21.84
N ARG A 51 4.63 3.61 21.95
CA ARG A 51 3.35 4.22 22.33
C ARG A 51 3.13 5.47 21.50
N THR A 52 1.88 5.75 21.14
CA THR A 52 1.50 6.95 20.39
C THR A 52 0.16 7.47 20.90
N PRO A 53 -0.06 8.79 20.95
CA PRO A 53 -1.37 9.37 21.21
C PRO A 53 -2.33 9.27 20.00
N ALA A 54 -1.80 8.96 18.80
CA ALA A 54 -2.58 8.79 17.58
C ALA A 54 -3.07 7.34 17.41
N VAL A 55 -3.65 7.02 16.24
CA VAL A 55 -4.04 5.64 15.91
C VAL A 55 -2.80 4.74 15.88
N PRO A 56 -2.71 3.72 16.75
CA PRO A 56 -1.52 2.90 16.86
C PRO A 56 -1.37 1.99 15.64
N SER A 57 -0.12 1.86 15.18
CA SER A 57 0.25 0.79 14.26
C SER A 57 0.24 -0.55 14.98
N HIS A 58 -0.19 -1.60 14.28
CA HIS A 58 -0.22 -2.97 14.79
C HIS A 58 0.78 -3.83 14.00
N PRO A 59 2.03 -3.96 14.50
CA PRO A 59 3.01 -4.87 13.94
C PRO A 59 2.50 -6.28 13.72
N PHE A 60 2.97 -6.92 12.66
CA PHE A 60 2.69 -8.33 12.39
C PHE A 60 3.86 -8.91 11.61
N PRO A 61 4.24 -10.19 11.81
CA PRO A 61 5.29 -10.83 11.03
C PRO A 61 5.03 -10.73 9.52
N THR A 62 5.99 -10.20 8.78
CA THR A 62 5.90 -9.96 7.34
C THR A 62 6.71 -10.96 6.52
N ALA A 63 6.35 -11.10 5.26
CA ALA A 63 7.16 -11.76 4.24
C ALA A 63 6.97 -11.06 2.90
N SER A 64 7.99 -11.09 2.05
CA SER A 64 7.86 -10.70 0.67
C SER A 64 7.30 -11.85 -0.19
N LEU A 65 6.74 -11.52 -1.36
CA LEU A 65 6.30 -12.51 -2.33
C LEU A 65 7.47 -13.39 -2.80
N SER A 66 8.64 -12.80 -3.03
CA SER A 66 9.83 -13.56 -3.44
C SER A 66 10.28 -14.60 -2.42
N GLU A 67 10.19 -14.29 -1.11
CA GLU A 67 10.51 -15.25 -0.04
C GLU A 67 9.47 -16.37 0.07
N ILE A 68 8.20 -16.05 -0.18
CA ILE A 68 7.11 -17.05 -0.14
C ILE A 68 7.18 -17.99 -1.34
N ILE A 69 7.47 -17.46 -2.53
CA ILE A 69 7.58 -18.21 -3.78
C ILE A 69 8.91 -18.96 -3.87
N GLY A 70 9.96 -18.44 -3.24
CA GLY A 70 11.32 -19.00 -3.33
C GLY A 70 12.05 -18.63 -4.62
N ALA A 71 11.61 -17.57 -5.31
CA ALA A 71 12.21 -17.08 -6.54
C ALA A 71 12.03 -15.55 -6.67
N GLU A 72 12.81 -14.92 -7.55
CA GLU A 72 12.63 -13.51 -7.88
C GLU A 72 11.26 -13.29 -8.56
N VAL A 73 10.59 -12.20 -8.19
CA VAL A 73 9.29 -11.82 -8.72
C VAL A 73 9.39 -10.42 -9.32
N PRO A 74 9.28 -10.28 -10.66
CA PRO A 74 9.27 -8.98 -11.32
C PRO A 74 8.08 -8.12 -10.85
N LEU A 75 8.34 -6.86 -10.53
CA LEU A 75 7.30 -5.92 -10.05
C LEU A 75 6.16 -5.75 -11.07
N GLU A 76 6.49 -5.70 -12.35
CA GLU A 76 5.51 -5.60 -13.44
C GLU A 76 4.55 -6.80 -13.44
N GLN A 77 5.07 -8.02 -13.25
CA GLN A 77 4.25 -9.22 -13.18
C GLN A 77 3.27 -9.17 -12.01
N VAL A 78 3.70 -8.64 -10.85
CA VAL A 78 2.81 -8.41 -9.70
C VAL A 78 1.70 -7.41 -10.06
N GLY A 79 2.06 -6.32 -10.73
CA GLY A 79 1.09 -5.30 -11.18
C GLY A 79 0.04 -5.86 -12.13
N VAL A 80 0.47 -6.60 -13.16
CA VAL A 80 -0.43 -7.25 -14.13
C VAL A 80 -1.32 -8.29 -13.43
N ALA A 81 -0.75 -9.14 -12.59
CA ALA A 81 -1.52 -10.16 -11.86
C ALA A 81 -2.58 -9.52 -10.93
N ALA A 82 -2.22 -8.43 -10.25
CA ALA A 82 -3.15 -7.69 -9.40
C ALA A 82 -4.29 -7.06 -10.22
N ALA A 83 -3.98 -6.39 -11.33
CA ALA A 83 -4.98 -5.79 -12.21
C ALA A 83 -5.97 -6.83 -12.77
N VAL A 84 -5.44 -7.95 -13.28
CA VAL A 84 -6.25 -9.07 -13.78
C VAL A 84 -7.12 -9.67 -12.67
N GLY A 85 -6.55 -9.90 -11.49
CA GLY A 85 -7.28 -10.47 -10.35
C GLY A 85 -8.42 -9.58 -9.87
N ILE A 86 -8.16 -8.26 -9.76
CA ILE A 86 -9.18 -7.27 -9.36
C ILE A 86 -10.29 -7.21 -10.42
N ALA A 87 -9.94 -7.07 -11.69
CA ALA A 87 -10.93 -6.97 -12.77
C ALA A 87 -11.84 -8.21 -12.82
N ARG A 88 -11.25 -9.41 -12.76
CA ARG A 88 -12.01 -10.68 -12.73
C ARG A 88 -12.94 -10.76 -11.53
N THR A 89 -12.49 -10.33 -10.35
CA THR A 89 -13.32 -10.29 -9.13
C THR A 89 -14.51 -9.33 -9.29
N CYS A 90 -14.33 -8.25 -10.05
CA CYS A 90 -15.39 -7.31 -10.40
C CYS A 90 -16.24 -7.75 -11.62
N GLY A 91 -16.07 -8.98 -12.13
CA GLY A 91 -16.78 -9.46 -13.32
C GLY A 91 -16.44 -8.67 -14.60
N SER A 92 -15.21 -8.14 -14.67
CA SER A 92 -14.73 -7.26 -15.74
C SER A 92 -13.37 -7.70 -16.28
N GLU A 93 -12.92 -7.06 -17.35
CA GLU A 93 -11.57 -7.22 -17.90
C GLU A 93 -10.76 -5.94 -17.67
N PRO A 94 -9.45 -6.05 -17.35
CA PRO A 94 -8.61 -4.88 -17.20
C PRO A 94 -8.46 -4.21 -18.57
N ARG A 95 -8.51 -2.88 -18.59
CA ARG A 95 -8.24 -2.06 -19.77
C ARG A 95 -7.20 -1.03 -19.41
N ASP A 96 -6.28 -0.80 -20.33
CA ASP A 96 -5.28 0.25 -20.17
C ASP A 96 -5.99 1.61 -20.16
N GLY A 97 -5.74 2.36 -19.08
CA GLY A 97 -6.15 3.75 -18.94
C GLY A 97 -4.95 4.67 -19.09
N VAL A 98 -5.21 5.91 -19.47
CA VAL A 98 -4.19 6.96 -19.47
C VAL A 98 -4.56 7.97 -18.39
N VAL A 99 -3.56 8.38 -17.60
CA VAL A 99 -3.76 9.49 -16.66
C VAL A 99 -3.99 10.77 -17.46
N THR A 100 -5.14 11.38 -17.28
CA THR A 100 -5.54 12.59 -17.99
C THR A 100 -4.72 13.80 -17.54
N GLN A 101 -4.65 14.83 -18.39
CA GLN A 101 -3.98 16.09 -18.02
C GLN A 101 -4.65 16.77 -16.81
N ASP A 102 -5.96 16.62 -16.64
CA ASP A 102 -6.68 17.12 -15.47
C ASP A 102 -6.29 16.40 -14.19
N GLU A 103 -6.13 15.07 -14.24
CA GLU A 103 -5.66 14.28 -13.10
C GLU A 103 -4.23 14.63 -12.72
N ILE A 104 -3.34 14.83 -13.72
CA ILE A 104 -1.96 15.26 -13.48
C ILE A 104 -1.93 16.64 -12.82
N ARG A 105 -2.63 17.64 -13.41
CA ARG A 105 -2.71 18.99 -12.83
C ARG A 105 -3.24 18.94 -11.40
N ARG A 106 -4.28 18.13 -11.15
CA ARG A 106 -4.84 17.99 -9.82
C ARG A 106 -3.88 17.33 -8.84
N ALA A 107 -3.13 16.32 -9.28
CA ALA A 107 -2.11 15.68 -8.46
C ALA A 107 -0.99 16.67 -8.09
N GLU A 108 -0.53 17.49 -9.04
CA GLU A 108 0.48 18.52 -8.82
C GLU A 108 0.02 19.61 -7.85
N GLU A 109 -1.22 20.09 -7.99
CA GLU A 109 -1.84 20.99 -7.00
C GLU A 109 -1.84 20.40 -5.60
N LEU A 110 -2.26 19.15 -5.47
CA LEU A 110 -2.30 18.44 -4.19
C LEU A 110 -0.91 18.24 -3.60
N VAL A 111 0.13 18.03 -4.42
CA VAL A 111 1.51 17.98 -3.95
C VAL A 111 1.93 19.34 -3.40
N ARG A 112 1.74 20.43 -4.15
CA ARG A 112 2.16 21.77 -3.72
C ARG A 112 1.44 22.25 -2.46
N GLU A 113 0.14 22.05 -2.40
CA GLU A 113 -0.71 22.66 -1.37
C GLU A 113 -0.91 21.78 -0.14
N LYS A 114 -0.65 20.47 -0.27
CA LYS A 114 -1.01 19.48 0.75
C LYS A 114 0.07 18.44 0.96
N TYR A 115 0.16 17.40 0.13
CA TYR A 115 0.97 16.20 0.38
C TYR A 115 2.48 16.46 0.42
N GLY A 116 2.96 17.52 -0.22
CA GLY A 116 4.36 17.96 -0.17
C GLY A 116 4.70 18.89 1.00
N THR A 117 3.72 19.28 1.83
CA THR A 117 3.94 20.25 2.91
C THR A 117 4.23 19.58 4.24
N GLU A 118 5.14 20.16 5.05
CA GLU A 118 5.38 19.67 6.42
C GLU A 118 4.13 19.77 7.28
N ARG A 119 3.35 20.85 7.10
CA ARG A 119 2.09 21.06 7.79
C ARG A 119 1.13 19.88 7.61
N TRP A 120 1.11 19.23 6.45
CA TRP A 120 0.31 18.02 6.24
C TRP A 120 0.97 16.77 6.82
N ASN A 121 2.27 16.58 6.58
CA ASN A 121 2.96 15.34 6.91
C ASN A 121 3.29 15.17 8.41
N ARG A 122 3.29 16.26 9.19
CA ARG A 122 3.60 16.25 10.63
C ARG A 122 2.39 16.57 11.52
N GLN A 123 1.17 16.42 11.01
CA GLN A 123 -0.03 16.58 11.85
C GLN A 123 -0.06 15.45 12.88
N HIS A 124 -0.11 15.81 14.16
CA HIS A 124 -0.27 14.91 15.29
C HIS A 124 -1.61 15.15 15.96
#